data_AF-A0A7M7QN18-F1
#
_entry.id   AF-A0A7M7QN18-F1
#
_cell.length_a   1.000
_cell.length_b   1.000
_cell.length_c   1.000
_cell.angle_alpha   90.00
_cell.angle_beta   90.00
_cell.angle_gamma   90.00
#
_symmetry.space_group_name_H-M   'P 1'
#
loop_
_entity.id
_entity.type
_entity.pdbx_description
1 polymer ?
#
loop_
_entity_poly.entity_id
_entity_poly.type
_entity_poly.pdbx_seq_one_letter_code
_entity_poly.pdbx_strand_id
1 'polypeptide(L)'
;MMFNETLLMLIYTANLLSTPHNRNQKREDRQVFTTTSTTQQSADLDESIFEYDDEWYMWRCYQPFGCFYIGTPWSGGSRPVSTFPTKPDSINPLFMLYTRDRVDDPHELVIDRISTIRDSPLRRNENLYFIIHGYLDNGNKTWVLRMMNELLLRENCNVVVINWIGGAGPPYTQAVANTRLVGAMTGRLASQLIQKGKMQASRLHCIGHSLGAHTCGYVGHNLRVQYGYKLGRITGLDPAEPHFSNTSPLVRLDPSDADFVTAIHTDCSPFISGGLGISQPVAHIDFFPNGGRNQPGCNEGVFNSITLEKGSFFREAHYRVTINVSKTNESLNYGGEVGMFVIRVIGPNGKMTERLSLSEHSKYYEPGTRHTAVIPGDVVGKVEAVEITWDYQTSMFNPLTWRLLHKPKAYIDSLTIKSLEFQNEITVCPASSKTLVANEPQILKVENCRYISDLNFVST
;
A
#
# COMPACT_ATOMS: atom_id res chain seq x y z
N MET A 1 -40.99 1.33 16.51
CA MET A 1 -41.27 0.16 15.64
C MET A 1 -41.01 0.59 14.21
N MET A 2 -40.10 0.04 13.42
CA MET A 2 -39.28 -1.16 13.51
C MET A 2 -37.92 -0.82 12.86
N PHE A 3 -36.94 -0.48 13.69
CA PHE A 3 -35.57 -0.87 13.44
C PHE A 3 -35.35 -2.18 14.22
N ASN A 4 -34.43 -3.02 13.75
CA ASN A 4 -33.73 -4.05 14.55
C ASN A 4 -34.11 -5.53 14.35
N GLU A 5 -33.80 -6.12 13.19
CA GLU A 5 -33.58 -7.58 13.12
C GLU A 5 -32.36 -7.99 12.26
N THR A 6 -31.97 -7.23 11.24
CA THR A 6 -30.80 -7.58 10.42
C THR A 6 -29.47 -7.25 11.10
N LEU A 7 -29.43 -6.16 11.87
CA LEU A 7 -28.24 -5.75 12.64
C LEU A 7 -28.02 -6.66 13.86
N LEU A 8 -29.11 -7.16 14.47
CA LEU A 8 -29.02 -8.10 15.58
C LEU A 8 -28.51 -9.48 15.13
N MET A 9 -28.86 -9.94 13.93
CA MET A 9 -28.37 -11.20 13.36
C MET A 9 -26.87 -11.19 13.03
N LEU A 10 -26.33 -10.03 12.62
CA LEU A 10 -24.89 -9.87 12.36
C LEU A 10 -24.07 -9.75 13.66
N ILE A 11 -24.65 -9.19 14.72
CA ILE A 11 -24.00 -9.10 16.04
C ILE A 11 -24.07 -10.44 16.81
N TYR A 12 -25.13 -11.24 16.62
CA TYR A 12 -25.27 -12.53 17.30
C TYR A 12 -24.35 -13.62 16.72
N THR A 13 -24.10 -13.59 15.40
CA THR A 13 -23.16 -14.52 14.74
C THR A 13 -21.69 -14.20 15.04
N ALA A 14 -21.35 -12.93 15.26
CA ALA A 14 -20.01 -12.52 15.67
C ALA A 14 -19.68 -12.84 17.14
N ASN A 15 -20.67 -12.89 18.04
CA ASN A 15 -20.46 -13.16 19.47
C ASN A 15 -20.46 -14.66 19.86
N LEU A 16 -20.94 -15.55 18.98
CA LEU A 16 -20.88 -17.01 19.20
C LEU A 16 -19.48 -17.61 18.99
N LEU A 17 -18.52 -16.83 18.48
CA LEU A 17 -17.13 -17.24 18.26
C LEU A 17 -16.15 -16.70 19.31
N SER A 18 -16.66 -16.08 20.38
CA SER A 18 -15.84 -15.55 21.47
C SER A 18 -16.43 -15.87 22.83
N THR A 19 -16.19 -17.08 23.35
CA THR A 19 -15.81 -17.31 24.76
C THR A 19 -15.35 -18.77 25.00
N PRO A 20 -14.26 -18.98 25.76
CA PRO A 20 -13.77 -20.31 26.13
C PRO A 20 -14.44 -20.84 27.39
N HIS A 21 -14.64 -22.16 27.52
CA HIS A 21 -15.15 -22.76 28.76
C HIS A 21 -14.06 -23.46 29.60
N ASN A 22 -13.56 -22.66 30.55
CA ASN A 22 -13.28 -22.87 31.98
C ASN A 22 -12.52 -24.09 32.55
N ARG A 23 -11.53 -23.72 33.38
CA ARG A 23 -10.76 -24.52 34.35
C ARG A 23 -11.58 -24.94 35.58
N ASN A 24 -11.16 -26.00 36.25
CA ASN A 24 -10.59 -25.97 37.63
C ASN A 24 -10.16 -27.39 38.07
N GLN A 25 -8.85 -27.69 38.17
CA GLN A 25 -7.92 -27.51 39.30
C GLN A 25 -7.84 -28.71 40.26
N LYS A 26 -6.66 -29.36 40.33
CA LYS A 26 -5.92 -29.61 41.59
C LYS A 26 -4.46 -29.97 41.30
N ARG A 27 -3.57 -29.40 42.10
CA ARG A 27 -2.12 -29.62 42.18
C ARG A 27 -1.85 -30.79 43.13
N GLU A 28 -0.88 -31.64 42.81
CA GLU A 28 0.00 -32.26 43.81
C GLU A 28 1.29 -32.81 43.17
N ASP A 29 2.33 -32.89 44.00
CA ASP A 29 3.77 -32.90 43.71
C ASP A 29 4.40 -34.27 43.37
N ARG A 30 5.54 -34.20 42.66
CA ARG A 30 6.74 -35.07 42.68
C ARG A 30 6.59 -36.60 42.53
N GLN A 31 7.27 -37.18 41.53
CA GLN A 31 8.58 -37.85 41.69
C GLN A 31 9.11 -38.43 40.36
N VAL A 32 10.42 -38.33 40.21
CA VAL A 32 11.28 -38.89 39.15
C VAL A 32 11.35 -40.42 39.30
N PHE A 33 11.34 -41.22 38.22
CA PHE A 33 12.19 -42.41 38.06
C PHE A 33 12.24 -42.92 36.60
N THR A 34 13.47 -43.21 36.18
CA THR A 34 14.01 -43.86 34.97
C THR A 34 13.64 -45.35 34.81
N THR A 35 13.54 -45.85 33.56
CA THR A 35 14.33 -46.99 32.94
C THR A 35 13.59 -47.53 31.68
N THR A 36 14.13 -47.47 30.45
CA THR A 36 15.04 -48.37 29.69
C THR A 36 14.42 -49.63 29.05
N SER A 37 14.74 -49.83 27.75
CA SER A 37 14.96 -51.12 27.03
C SER A 37 13.73 -51.94 26.54
N THR A 38 13.68 -52.63 25.38
CA THR A 38 14.52 -52.81 24.17
C THR A 38 13.71 -53.60 23.10
N THR A 39 13.98 -53.35 21.81
CA THR A 39 13.92 -54.25 20.62
C THR A 39 12.71 -55.16 20.34
N GLN A 40 12.14 -55.06 19.13
CA GLN A 40 12.43 -56.00 18.02
C GLN A 40 11.82 -55.53 16.69
N GLN A 41 12.57 -55.83 15.63
CA GLN A 41 12.30 -55.54 14.22
C GLN A 41 11.41 -56.66 13.65
N SER A 42 10.29 -56.32 13.03
CA SER A 42 9.64 -57.18 12.03
C SER A 42 9.08 -56.30 10.93
N ALA A 43 9.38 -56.71 9.70
CA ALA A 43 8.96 -56.10 8.47
C ALA A 43 7.44 -56.03 8.37
N ASP A 44 6.92 -54.84 8.09
CA ASP A 44 5.74 -54.60 7.28
C ASP A 44 5.93 -53.23 6.63
N LEU A 45 6.53 -53.25 5.44
CA LEU A 45 6.36 -52.21 4.45
C LEU A 45 4.93 -52.34 3.95
N ASP A 46 3.98 -51.73 4.68
CA ASP A 46 2.65 -51.53 4.13
C ASP A 46 2.69 -50.23 3.30
N GLU A 47 2.51 -50.45 2.01
CA GLU A 47 2.37 -49.44 0.98
C GLU A 47 1.15 -48.58 1.31
N SER A 48 1.33 -47.40 1.91
CA SER A 48 0.32 -46.35 1.80
C SER A 48 0.37 -45.76 0.41
N ILE A 49 -0.17 -46.52 -0.55
CA ILE A 49 -0.76 -45.97 -1.75
C ILE A 49 -1.79 -44.96 -1.26
N PHE A 50 -1.44 -43.67 -1.30
CA PHE A 50 -2.41 -42.59 -1.14
C PHE A 50 -3.49 -42.80 -2.23
N GLU A 51 -4.67 -43.28 -1.82
CA GLU A 51 -5.81 -43.46 -2.70
C GLU A 51 -6.21 -42.11 -3.31
N TYR A 52 -5.80 -41.90 -4.57
CA TYR A 52 -6.22 -40.76 -5.38
C TYR A 52 -7.74 -40.75 -5.68
N ASP A 53 -8.45 -41.86 -5.41
CA ASP A 53 -9.84 -42.06 -5.82
C ASP A 53 -10.88 -41.48 -4.83
N ASP A 54 -10.52 -41.16 -3.59
CA ASP A 54 -11.51 -40.80 -2.56
C ASP A 54 -11.89 -39.31 -2.48
N GLU A 55 -11.23 -38.41 -3.23
CA GLU A 55 -11.49 -36.96 -3.16
C GLU A 55 -12.02 -36.34 -4.46
N TRP A 56 -12.49 -37.13 -5.43
CA TRP A 56 -13.00 -36.59 -6.71
C TRP A 56 -14.11 -35.55 -6.54
N TYR A 57 -14.93 -35.67 -5.49
CA TYR A 57 -16.00 -34.71 -5.18
C TYR A 57 -15.47 -33.32 -4.76
N MET A 58 -14.19 -33.23 -4.40
CA MET A 58 -13.48 -31.99 -4.05
C MET A 58 -12.84 -31.31 -5.26
N TRP A 59 -12.96 -31.91 -6.44
CA TRP A 59 -12.50 -31.36 -7.71
C TRP A 59 -13.66 -30.96 -8.61
N ARG A 60 -13.51 -29.83 -9.31
CA ARG A 60 -14.41 -29.45 -10.39
C ARG A 60 -13.64 -28.88 -11.56
N CYS A 61 -13.86 -29.44 -12.74
CA CYS A 61 -13.15 -29.03 -13.95
C CYS A 61 -14.02 -28.15 -14.84
N TYR A 62 -13.42 -27.07 -15.32
CA TYR A 62 -14.00 -26.18 -16.32
C TYR A 62 -13.05 -26.13 -17.49
N GLN A 63 -13.27 -26.95 -18.51
CA GLN A 63 -12.44 -26.89 -19.72
C GLN A 63 -12.72 -25.59 -20.48
N PRO A 64 -11.71 -24.93 -21.05
CA PRO A 64 -10.28 -25.29 -21.09
C PRO A 64 -9.43 -24.70 -19.94
N PHE A 65 -10.06 -24.25 -18.85
CA PHE A 65 -9.42 -23.53 -17.74
C PHE A 65 -8.86 -24.42 -16.62
N GLY A 66 -9.03 -25.73 -16.72
CA GLY A 66 -8.49 -26.71 -15.78
C GLY A 66 -9.44 -27.08 -14.64
N CYS A 67 -8.88 -27.66 -13.58
CA CYS A 67 -9.63 -28.20 -12.44
C CYS A 67 -9.34 -27.43 -11.15
N PHE A 68 -10.38 -27.25 -10.34
CA PHE A 68 -10.36 -26.45 -9.13
C PHE A 68 -10.64 -27.35 -7.94
N TYR A 69 -9.60 -27.57 -7.13
CA TYR A 69 -9.69 -28.28 -5.85
C TYR A 69 -10.16 -27.34 -4.74
N ILE A 70 -10.98 -27.82 -3.79
CA ILE A 70 -11.48 -27.03 -2.65
C ILE A 70 -10.88 -27.42 -1.29
N GLY A 71 -10.07 -28.48 -1.22
CA GLY A 71 -9.33 -28.85 -0.01
C GLY A 71 -8.06 -28.01 0.19
N THR A 72 -7.22 -28.40 1.15
CA THR A 72 -5.98 -27.70 1.49
C THR A 72 -5.06 -27.53 0.26
N PRO A 73 -4.48 -26.33 0.01
CA PRO A 73 -4.49 -25.12 0.84
C PRO A 73 -5.67 -24.17 0.59
N TRP A 74 -6.65 -24.55 -0.25
CA TRP A 74 -7.80 -23.72 -0.59
C TRP A 74 -8.89 -23.70 0.47
N SER A 75 -8.73 -24.48 1.54
CA SER A 75 -9.51 -24.46 2.78
C SER A 75 -8.56 -24.42 3.99
N GLY A 76 -9.06 -23.96 5.14
CA GLY A 76 -8.30 -23.91 6.39
C GLY A 76 -8.78 -22.81 7.33
N GLY A 77 -8.04 -22.54 8.41
CA GLY A 77 -8.43 -21.54 9.41
C GLY A 77 -8.67 -20.14 8.84
N SER A 78 -7.79 -19.69 7.93
CA SER A 78 -7.95 -18.39 7.25
C SER A 78 -8.97 -18.41 6.11
N ARG A 79 -9.45 -19.60 5.69
CA ARG A 79 -10.40 -19.79 4.58
C ARG A 79 -11.42 -20.87 4.98
N PRO A 80 -12.27 -20.59 5.99
CA PRO A 80 -13.12 -21.61 6.61
C PRO A 80 -14.24 -22.09 5.69
N VAL A 81 -14.65 -21.24 4.75
CA VAL A 81 -15.60 -21.59 3.68
C VAL A 81 -14.84 -21.58 2.36
N SER A 82 -14.75 -22.75 1.75
CA SER A 82 -14.20 -22.94 0.40
C SER A 82 -15.28 -23.51 -0.50
N THR A 83 -15.57 -22.81 -1.59
CA THR A 83 -16.53 -23.24 -2.60
C THR A 83 -15.84 -23.36 -3.96
N PHE A 84 -16.44 -24.14 -4.86
CA PHE A 84 -16.03 -24.13 -6.25
C PHE A 84 -16.33 -22.77 -6.87
N PRO A 85 -15.52 -22.31 -7.84
CA PRO A 85 -15.91 -21.17 -8.68
C PRO A 85 -17.28 -21.40 -9.31
N THR A 86 -18.00 -20.32 -9.61
CA THR A 86 -19.22 -20.38 -10.42
C THR A 86 -18.84 -20.82 -11.84
N LYS A 87 -19.79 -21.40 -12.59
CA LYS A 87 -19.55 -21.79 -14.00
C LYS A 87 -19.03 -20.61 -14.83
N PRO A 88 -18.09 -20.84 -15.78
CA PRO A 88 -17.52 -19.78 -16.62
C PRO A 88 -18.57 -18.87 -17.28
N ASP A 89 -19.62 -19.45 -17.86
CA ASP A 89 -20.70 -18.71 -18.55
C ASP A 89 -21.51 -17.80 -17.62
N SER A 90 -21.52 -18.07 -16.31
CA SER A 90 -22.19 -17.22 -15.32
C SER A 90 -21.32 -16.05 -14.87
N ILE A 91 -19.99 -16.26 -14.79
CA ILE A 91 -19.05 -15.17 -14.50
C ILE A 91 -18.92 -14.26 -15.73
N ASN A 92 -18.81 -14.88 -16.91
CA ASN A 92 -18.69 -14.28 -18.23
C ASN A 92 -17.84 -13.00 -18.27
N PRO A 93 -16.53 -13.07 -17.95
CA PRO A 93 -15.68 -11.89 -17.97
C PRO A 93 -15.58 -11.29 -19.38
N LEU A 94 -15.67 -9.98 -19.48
CA LEU A 94 -15.41 -9.23 -20.72
C LEU A 94 -13.96 -8.73 -20.71
N PHE A 95 -13.27 -8.92 -21.84
CA PHE A 95 -11.87 -8.51 -22.01
C PHE A 95 -11.80 -7.43 -23.08
N MET A 96 -11.83 -6.16 -22.65
CA MET A 96 -11.92 -5.02 -23.57
C MET A 96 -10.53 -4.41 -23.79
N LEU A 97 -10.04 -4.44 -25.02
CA LEU A 97 -8.77 -3.84 -25.44
C LEU A 97 -8.97 -2.37 -25.84
N TYR A 98 -8.26 -1.51 -25.13
CA TYR A 98 -8.13 -0.09 -25.39
C TYR A 98 -6.73 0.23 -25.90
N THR A 99 -6.68 1.19 -26.83
CA THR A 99 -5.44 1.81 -27.33
C THR A 99 -5.68 3.31 -27.43
N ARG A 100 -4.61 4.12 -27.50
CA ARG A 100 -4.72 5.59 -27.48
C ARG A 100 -5.67 6.15 -28.54
N ASP A 101 -5.74 5.51 -29.69
CA ASP A 101 -6.57 5.87 -30.84
C ASP A 101 -7.97 5.25 -30.82
N ARG A 102 -8.25 4.33 -29.90
CA ARG A 102 -9.53 3.61 -29.79
C ARG A 102 -10.00 3.52 -28.34
N VAL A 103 -10.20 4.67 -27.72
CA VAL A 103 -10.72 4.76 -26.34
C VAL A 103 -12.24 4.56 -26.32
N ASP A 104 -12.96 5.21 -27.24
CA ASP A 104 -14.43 5.19 -27.29
C ASP A 104 -15.02 3.98 -28.05
N ASP A 105 -14.18 3.25 -28.79
CA ASP A 105 -14.54 2.03 -29.53
C ASP A 105 -13.54 0.90 -29.21
N PRO A 106 -13.58 0.35 -27.98
CA PRO A 106 -12.67 -0.70 -27.57
C PRO A 106 -12.95 -2.02 -28.28
N HIS A 107 -11.90 -2.79 -28.53
CA HIS A 107 -11.97 -4.06 -29.23
C HIS A 107 -12.13 -5.22 -28.23
N GLU A 108 -13.19 -6.02 -28.35
CA GLU A 108 -13.37 -7.19 -27.48
C GLU A 108 -12.41 -8.33 -27.88
N LEU A 109 -11.65 -8.83 -26.90
CA LEU A 109 -10.82 -10.02 -27.02
C LEU A 109 -11.58 -11.23 -26.51
N VAL A 110 -11.95 -12.14 -27.39
CA VAL A 110 -12.67 -13.36 -27.01
C VAL A 110 -11.69 -14.54 -26.92
N ILE A 111 -11.63 -15.17 -25.76
CA ILE A 111 -10.81 -16.36 -25.51
C ILE A 111 -11.17 -17.44 -26.54
N ASP A 112 -10.15 -18.09 -27.11
CA ASP A 112 -10.28 -19.15 -28.12
C ASP A 112 -10.85 -18.73 -29.49
N ARG A 113 -11.28 -17.47 -29.64
CA ARG A 113 -11.60 -16.90 -30.95
C ARG A 113 -10.37 -16.19 -31.51
N ILE A 114 -9.49 -16.95 -32.15
CA ILE A 114 -8.17 -16.46 -32.60
C ILE A 114 -8.24 -15.19 -33.47
N SER A 115 -9.28 -15.02 -34.30
CA SER A 115 -9.46 -13.82 -35.11
C SER A 115 -9.57 -12.55 -34.28
N THR A 116 -10.27 -12.58 -33.13
CA THR A 116 -10.39 -11.39 -32.27
C THR A 116 -9.08 -10.98 -31.62
N ILE A 117 -8.07 -11.85 -31.59
CA ILE A 117 -6.75 -11.55 -31.03
C ILE A 117 -5.76 -11.18 -32.14
N ARG A 118 -5.67 -12.02 -33.19
CA ARG A 118 -4.72 -11.83 -34.30
C ARG A 118 -4.99 -10.55 -35.09
N ASP A 119 -6.27 -10.25 -35.31
CA ASP A 119 -6.73 -9.16 -36.18
C ASP A 119 -7.11 -7.90 -35.35
N SER A 120 -6.81 -7.92 -34.04
CA SER A 120 -7.03 -6.79 -33.13
C SER A 120 -6.06 -5.63 -33.40
N PRO A 121 -6.38 -4.40 -32.95
CA PRO A 121 -5.49 -3.22 -33.03
C PRO A 121 -4.29 -3.28 -32.06
N LEU A 122 -3.90 -4.48 -31.61
CA LEU A 122 -2.84 -4.69 -30.62
C LEU A 122 -1.50 -4.13 -31.09
N ARG A 123 -0.91 -3.22 -30.30
CA ARG A 123 0.44 -2.68 -30.50
C ARG A 123 1.46 -3.68 -29.97
N ARG A 124 1.83 -4.66 -30.81
CA ARG A 124 2.60 -5.87 -30.47
C ARG A 124 3.96 -5.61 -29.81
N ASN A 125 4.57 -4.48 -30.13
CA ASN A 125 5.88 -4.09 -29.62
C ASN A 125 5.84 -3.21 -28.36
N GLU A 126 4.64 -2.92 -27.86
CA GLU A 126 4.43 -2.05 -26.70
C GLU A 126 4.01 -2.86 -25.48
N ASN A 127 4.00 -2.22 -24.31
CA ASN A 127 3.50 -2.82 -23.09
C ASN A 127 1.99 -3.09 -23.18
N LEU A 128 1.54 -4.13 -22.49
CA LEU A 128 0.12 -4.38 -22.25
C LEU A 128 -0.16 -4.43 -20.76
N TYR A 129 -1.13 -3.62 -20.35
CA TYR A 129 -1.61 -3.54 -18.99
C TYR A 129 -2.96 -4.26 -18.87
N PHE A 130 -3.04 -5.29 -18.04
CA PHE A 130 -4.33 -5.82 -17.59
C PHE A 130 -4.80 -5.00 -16.38
N ILE A 131 -6.06 -4.57 -16.36
CA ILE A 131 -6.68 -3.94 -15.18
C ILE A 131 -7.80 -4.84 -14.67
N ILE A 132 -7.68 -5.31 -13.43
CA ILE A 132 -8.64 -6.21 -12.78
C ILE A 132 -9.22 -5.56 -11.53
N HIS A 133 -10.54 -5.37 -11.52
CA HIS A 133 -11.27 -4.80 -10.38
C HIS A 133 -11.50 -5.82 -9.25
N GLY A 134 -12.03 -5.33 -8.12
CA GLY A 134 -12.26 -6.11 -6.91
C GLY A 134 -13.70 -6.55 -6.67
N TYR A 135 -14.01 -6.83 -5.39
CA TYR A 135 -15.34 -7.19 -4.89
C TYR A 135 -16.34 -6.03 -5.01
N LEU A 136 -17.59 -6.31 -5.39
CA LEU A 136 -18.67 -5.32 -5.62
C LEU A 136 -18.31 -4.23 -6.66
N ASP A 137 -17.32 -4.51 -7.51
CA ASP A 137 -16.76 -3.58 -8.47
C ASP A 137 -17.02 -4.06 -9.92
N ASN A 138 -16.71 -3.23 -10.91
CA ASN A 138 -16.81 -3.57 -12.33
C ASN A 138 -15.85 -2.77 -13.21
N GLY A 139 -15.67 -3.24 -14.45
CA GLY A 139 -14.74 -2.61 -15.42
C GLY A 139 -15.13 -1.19 -15.86
N ASN A 140 -16.34 -0.73 -15.60
CA ASN A 140 -16.82 0.61 -15.99
C ASN A 140 -16.75 1.62 -14.84
N LYS A 141 -16.18 1.26 -13.68
CA LYS A 141 -15.98 2.24 -12.60
C LYS A 141 -15.01 3.33 -13.00
N THR A 142 -15.24 4.52 -12.46
CA THR A 142 -14.46 5.72 -12.74
C THR A 142 -12.97 5.50 -12.53
N TRP A 143 -12.57 4.79 -11.46
CA TRP A 143 -11.15 4.53 -11.19
C TRP A 143 -10.51 3.64 -12.27
N VAL A 144 -11.23 2.62 -12.77
CA VAL A 144 -10.74 1.71 -13.84
C VAL A 144 -10.56 2.50 -15.13
N LEU A 145 -11.58 3.25 -15.53
CA LEU A 145 -11.56 4.04 -16.77
C LEU A 145 -10.53 5.17 -16.68
N ARG A 146 -10.40 5.83 -15.53
CA ARG A 146 -9.38 6.84 -15.30
C ARG A 146 -7.99 6.24 -15.39
N MET A 147 -7.72 5.11 -14.74
CA MET A 147 -6.42 4.45 -14.82
C MET A 147 -6.07 4.07 -16.26
N MET A 148 -7.02 3.48 -17.00
CA MET A 148 -6.87 3.16 -18.41
C MET A 148 -6.50 4.41 -19.22
N ASN A 149 -7.25 5.51 -19.08
CA ASN A 149 -6.99 6.76 -19.78
C ASN A 149 -5.62 7.34 -19.42
N GLU A 150 -5.26 7.36 -18.14
CA GLU A 150 -4.01 7.91 -17.63
C GLU A 150 -2.78 7.10 -18.11
N LEU A 151 -2.92 5.78 -18.27
CA LEU A 151 -1.90 4.93 -18.90
C LEU A 151 -1.73 5.28 -20.38
N LEU A 152 -2.82 5.31 -21.15
CA LEU A 152 -2.80 5.62 -22.59
C LEU A 152 -2.31 7.05 -22.88
N LEU A 153 -2.56 8.00 -21.97
CA LEU A 153 -2.08 9.37 -22.06
C LEU A 153 -0.56 9.45 -21.87
N ARG A 154 0.02 8.69 -20.93
CA ARG A 154 1.46 8.76 -20.59
C ARG A 154 2.34 7.84 -21.42
N GLU A 155 1.80 6.73 -21.92
CA GLU A 155 2.55 5.71 -22.62
C GLU A 155 1.82 5.25 -23.88
N ASN A 156 2.57 4.97 -24.94
CA ASN A 156 2.02 4.31 -26.11
C ASN A 156 1.86 2.82 -25.81
N CYS A 157 0.77 2.42 -25.16
CA CYS A 157 0.57 1.05 -24.70
C CYS A 157 -0.78 0.46 -25.12
N ASN A 158 -0.99 -0.80 -24.74
CA ASN A 158 -2.28 -1.50 -24.80
C ASN A 158 -2.84 -1.58 -23.38
N VAL A 159 -4.14 -1.39 -23.20
CA VAL A 159 -4.80 -1.63 -21.92
C VAL A 159 -5.95 -2.60 -22.12
N VAL A 160 -5.97 -3.70 -21.38
CA VAL A 160 -7.07 -4.67 -21.37
C VAL A 160 -7.79 -4.59 -20.03
N VAL A 161 -8.99 -4.04 -20.03
CA VAL A 161 -9.85 -4.03 -18.85
C VAL A 161 -10.57 -5.38 -18.76
N ILE A 162 -10.46 -6.03 -17.60
CA ILE A 162 -11.07 -7.34 -17.33
C ILE A 162 -12.26 -7.12 -16.43
N ASN A 163 -13.44 -7.07 -17.03
CA ASN A 163 -14.69 -6.88 -16.31
C ASN A 163 -15.30 -8.24 -15.94
N TRP A 164 -15.15 -8.66 -14.70
CA TRP A 164 -15.66 -9.93 -14.16
C TRP A 164 -16.83 -9.72 -13.20
N ILE A 165 -17.62 -8.65 -13.40
CA ILE A 165 -18.76 -8.26 -12.57
C ILE A 165 -19.72 -9.43 -12.26
N GLY A 166 -19.94 -10.34 -13.21
CA GLY A 166 -20.81 -11.52 -13.02
C GLY A 166 -20.35 -12.47 -11.91
N GLY A 167 -19.07 -12.44 -11.53
CA GLY A 167 -18.51 -13.22 -10.43
C GLY A 167 -18.03 -12.40 -9.22
N ALA A 168 -18.06 -11.07 -9.29
CA ALA A 168 -17.51 -10.18 -8.27
C ALA A 168 -18.49 -9.78 -7.17
N GLY A 169 -19.76 -10.17 -7.30
CA GLY A 169 -20.83 -9.89 -6.36
C GLY A 169 -20.86 -10.81 -5.13
N PRO A 170 -21.80 -10.58 -4.19
CA PRO A 170 -21.98 -11.41 -3.02
C PRO A 170 -22.44 -12.84 -3.38
N PRO A 171 -22.18 -13.84 -2.52
CA PRO A 171 -21.46 -13.74 -1.25
C PRO A 171 -19.93 -13.62 -1.45
N TYR A 172 -19.25 -12.96 -0.51
CA TYR A 172 -17.79 -12.72 -0.60
C TYR A 172 -16.98 -14.00 -0.81
N THR A 173 -17.33 -15.08 -0.12
CA THR A 173 -16.69 -16.40 -0.25
C THR A 173 -16.76 -16.95 -1.67
N GLN A 174 -17.88 -16.71 -2.38
CA GLN A 174 -18.03 -17.09 -3.78
C GLN A 174 -17.20 -16.21 -4.70
N ALA A 175 -17.16 -14.89 -4.46
CA ALA A 175 -16.28 -13.99 -5.22
C ALA A 175 -14.81 -14.38 -5.06
N VAL A 176 -14.39 -14.73 -3.85
CA VAL A 176 -13.06 -15.28 -3.54
C VAL A 176 -12.79 -16.57 -4.32
N ALA A 177 -13.76 -17.49 -4.44
CA ALA A 177 -13.59 -18.68 -5.28
C ALA A 177 -13.46 -18.32 -6.77
N ASN A 178 -14.28 -17.37 -7.24
CA ASN A 178 -14.31 -16.93 -8.63
C ASN A 178 -13.00 -16.31 -9.11
N THR A 179 -12.24 -15.63 -8.23
CA THR A 179 -10.92 -15.07 -8.57
C THR A 179 -9.98 -16.11 -9.19
N ARG A 180 -10.02 -17.37 -8.73
CA ARG A 180 -9.20 -18.48 -9.26
C ARG A 180 -9.53 -18.77 -10.72
N LEU A 181 -10.83 -18.84 -11.05
CA LEU A 181 -11.28 -19.12 -12.40
C LEU A 181 -11.03 -17.92 -13.32
N VAL A 182 -11.31 -16.68 -12.86
CA VAL A 182 -10.99 -15.47 -13.63
C VAL A 182 -9.48 -15.37 -13.91
N GLY A 183 -8.65 -15.75 -12.94
CA GLY A 183 -7.20 -15.85 -13.10
C GLY A 183 -6.79 -16.86 -14.17
N ALA A 184 -7.40 -18.05 -14.17
CA ALA A 184 -7.15 -19.07 -15.20
C ALA A 184 -7.62 -18.63 -16.60
N MET A 185 -8.81 -18.02 -16.70
CA MET A 185 -9.35 -17.47 -17.95
C MET A 185 -8.44 -16.37 -18.52
N THR A 186 -8.00 -15.45 -17.66
CA THR A 186 -7.08 -14.37 -18.05
C THR A 186 -5.69 -14.90 -18.41
N GLY A 187 -5.17 -15.91 -17.69
CA GLY A 187 -3.91 -16.57 -18.02
C GLY A 187 -3.95 -17.23 -19.39
N ARG A 188 -5.09 -17.84 -19.76
CA ARG A 188 -5.32 -18.36 -21.11
C ARG A 188 -5.36 -17.25 -22.17
N LEU A 189 -6.05 -16.13 -21.90
CA LEU A 189 -6.03 -14.98 -22.81
C LEU A 189 -4.61 -14.45 -23.00
N ALA A 190 -3.84 -14.31 -21.91
CA ALA A 190 -2.46 -13.86 -21.95
C ALA A 190 -1.58 -14.78 -22.80
N SER A 191 -1.75 -16.11 -22.70
CA SER A 191 -1.02 -17.05 -23.56
C SER A 191 -1.40 -16.91 -25.04
N GLN A 192 -2.67 -16.59 -25.35
CA GLN A 192 -3.11 -16.34 -26.73
C GLN A 192 -2.59 -15.00 -27.28
N LEU A 193 -2.53 -13.95 -26.44
CA LEU A 193 -1.88 -12.68 -26.77
C LEU A 193 -0.39 -12.87 -27.08
N ILE A 194 0.30 -13.74 -26.35
CA ILE A 194 1.70 -14.11 -26.63
C ILE A 194 1.80 -14.88 -27.95
N GLN A 195 1.09 -16.00 -28.08
CA GLN A 195 1.27 -16.92 -29.21
C GLN A 195 0.74 -16.36 -30.53
N LYS A 196 -0.44 -15.72 -30.49
CA LYS A 196 -1.21 -15.27 -31.66
C LYS A 196 -1.13 -13.76 -31.85
N GLY A 197 -1.18 -13.00 -30.75
CA GLY A 197 -0.95 -11.55 -30.76
C GLY A 197 0.53 -11.17 -30.91
N LYS A 198 1.46 -12.13 -30.79
CA LYS A 198 2.92 -11.93 -30.89
C LYS A 198 3.49 -10.96 -29.84
N MET A 199 2.87 -10.92 -28.66
CA MET A 199 3.40 -10.18 -27.52
C MET A 199 4.50 -10.96 -26.80
N GLN A 200 5.37 -10.23 -26.11
CA GLN A 200 6.35 -10.81 -25.19
C GLN A 200 5.75 -10.87 -23.78
N ALA A 201 5.93 -11.99 -23.08
CA ALA A 201 5.42 -12.17 -21.72
C ALA A 201 5.99 -11.12 -20.73
N SER A 202 7.23 -10.69 -20.94
CA SER A 202 7.91 -9.64 -20.17
C SER A 202 7.29 -8.24 -20.30
N ARG A 203 6.47 -8.01 -21.34
CA ARG A 203 5.75 -6.75 -21.58
C ARG A 203 4.33 -6.73 -21.01
N LEU A 204 3.91 -7.83 -20.39
CA LEU A 204 2.60 -7.94 -19.77
C LEU A 204 2.69 -7.50 -18.30
N HIS A 205 1.83 -6.56 -17.92
CA HIS A 205 1.71 -6.06 -16.55
C HIS A 205 0.27 -6.20 -16.06
N CYS A 206 0.04 -6.98 -15.01
CA CYS A 206 -1.28 -7.08 -14.37
C CYS A 206 -1.40 -6.11 -13.19
N ILE A 207 -2.38 -5.20 -13.25
CA ILE A 207 -2.73 -4.27 -12.17
C ILE A 207 -4.07 -4.73 -11.60
N GLY A 208 -4.08 -5.11 -10.32
CA GLY A 208 -5.26 -5.66 -9.67
C GLY A 208 -5.58 -4.95 -8.36
N HIS A 209 -6.84 -4.58 -8.15
CA HIS A 209 -7.31 -3.95 -6.91
C HIS A 209 -8.11 -4.92 -6.04
N SER A 210 -7.87 -4.93 -4.72
CA SER A 210 -8.60 -5.78 -3.76
C SER A 210 -8.54 -7.27 -4.18
N LEU A 211 -9.68 -7.94 -4.41
CA LEU A 211 -9.71 -9.31 -4.96
C LEU A 211 -8.98 -9.44 -6.30
N GLY A 212 -8.96 -8.39 -7.12
CA GLY A 212 -8.25 -8.33 -8.39
C GLY A 212 -6.73 -8.49 -8.24
N ALA A 213 -6.13 -8.10 -7.10
CA ALA A 213 -4.71 -8.29 -6.85
C ALA A 213 -4.35 -9.79 -6.77
N HIS A 214 -5.17 -10.58 -6.07
CA HIS A 214 -5.02 -12.04 -6.00
C HIS A 214 -5.35 -12.70 -7.33
N THR A 215 -6.35 -12.19 -8.05
CA THR A 215 -6.62 -12.62 -9.43
C THR A 215 -5.39 -12.45 -10.31
N CYS A 216 -4.66 -11.32 -10.24
CA CYS A 216 -3.39 -11.14 -10.95
C CYS A 216 -2.32 -12.18 -10.55
N GLY A 217 -2.24 -12.55 -9.27
CA GLY A 217 -1.38 -13.65 -8.83
C GLY A 217 -1.73 -14.96 -9.54
N TYR A 218 -3.02 -15.30 -9.58
CA TYR A 218 -3.48 -16.48 -10.33
C TYR A 218 -3.25 -16.38 -11.85
N VAL A 219 -3.31 -15.18 -12.45
CA VAL A 219 -2.93 -14.99 -13.86
C VAL A 219 -1.48 -15.41 -14.06
N GLY A 220 -0.57 -14.88 -13.23
CA GLY A 220 0.85 -15.19 -13.27
C GLY A 220 1.14 -16.68 -13.06
N HIS A 221 0.54 -17.26 -12.03
CA HIS A 221 0.65 -18.69 -11.73
C HIS A 221 0.19 -19.57 -12.89
N ASN A 222 -1.02 -19.35 -13.43
CA ASN A 222 -1.55 -20.14 -14.53
C ASN A 222 -0.74 -19.96 -15.82
N LEU A 223 -0.31 -18.73 -16.12
CA LEU A 223 0.54 -18.44 -17.27
C LEU A 223 1.86 -19.23 -17.22
N ARG A 224 2.45 -19.33 -16.03
CA ARG A 224 3.68 -20.09 -15.78
C ARG A 224 3.47 -21.60 -15.84
N VAL A 225 2.51 -22.11 -15.06
CA VAL A 225 2.33 -23.55 -14.87
C VAL A 225 1.68 -24.23 -16.08
N GLN A 226 0.68 -23.60 -16.71
CA GLN A 226 -0.05 -24.21 -17.82
C GLN A 226 0.58 -23.92 -19.18
N TYR A 227 1.24 -22.77 -19.34
CA TYR A 227 1.69 -22.28 -20.65
C TYR A 227 3.20 -22.03 -20.75
N GLY A 228 3.95 -22.17 -19.65
CA GLY A 228 5.42 -22.03 -19.64
C GLY A 228 5.93 -20.59 -19.83
N TYR A 229 5.07 -19.58 -19.65
CA TYR A 229 5.45 -18.18 -19.75
C TYR A 229 5.46 -17.50 -18.38
N LYS A 230 6.45 -16.66 -18.11
CA LYS A 230 6.47 -15.85 -16.88
C LYS A 230 5.96 -14.44 -17.16
N LEU A 231 5.03 -13.98 -16.33
CA LEU A 231 4.44 -12.65 -16.43
C LEU A 231 5.48 -11.59 -16.07
N GLY A 232 5.58 -10.50 -16.84
CA GLY A 232 6.59 -9.47 -16.59
C GLY A 232 6.39 -8.72 -15.27
N ARG A 233 5.17 -8.25 -14.99
CA ARG A 233 4.91 -7.47 -13.79
C ARG A 233 3.53 -7.67 -13.19
N ILE A 234 3.43 -7.60 -11.86
CA ILE A 234 2.17 -7.43 -11.14
C ILE A 234 2.25 -6.20 -10.23
N THR A 235 1.16 -5.42 -10.19
CA THR A 235 0.92 -4.41 -9.18
C THR A 235 -0.38 -4.70 -8.45
N GLY A 236 -0.27 -5.08 -7.18
CA GLY A 236 -1.41 -5.23 -6.27
C GLY A 236 -1.74 -3.90 -5.61
N LEU A 237 -2.96 -3.41 -5.83
CA LEU A 237 -3.50 -2.22 -5.19
C LEU A 237 -4.40 -2.68 -4.04
N ASP A 238 -3.91 -2.49 -2.82
CA ASP A 238 -4.54 -2.88 -1.56
C ASP A 238 -5.12 -4.31 -1.60
N PRO A 239 -4.27 -5.35 -1.75
CA PRO A 239 -4.73 -6.74 -1.87
C PRO A 239 -5.60 -7.13 -0.66
N ALA A 240 -6.71 -7.84 -0.88
CA ALA A 240 -7.68 -8.10 0.18
C ALA A 240 -7.13 -9.01 1.30
N GLU A 241 -7.44 -8.69 2.56
CA GLU A 241 -7.08 -9.54 3.71
C GLU A 241 -7.93 -10.81 3.83
N PRO A 242 -9.28 -10.73 3.86
CA PRO A 242 -10.11 -11.88 4.23
C PRO A 242 -9.97 -13.03 3.23
N HIS A 243 -9.78 -14.26 3.72
CA HIS A 243 -9.52 -15.46 2.92
C HIS A 243 -8.16 -15.55 2.21
N PHE A 244 -7.26 -14.58 2.40
CA PHE A 244 -5.90 -14.58 1.81
C PHE A 244 -4.78 -14.41 2.85
N SER A 245 -5.02 -13.69 3.94
CA SER A 245 -4.03 -13.52 5.02
C SER A 245 -3.65 -14.86 5.68
N ASN A 246 -2.36 -15.04 5.94
CA ASN A 246 -1.79 -16.28 6.49
C ASN A 246 -2.11 -17.55 5.68
N THR A 247 -2.40 -17.42 4.39
CA THR A 247 -2.57 -18.57 3.48
C THR A 247 -1.27 -18.91 2.75
N SER A 248 -1.23 -20.12 2.18
CA SER A 248 -0.15 -20.55 1.27
C SER A 248 0.05 -19.52 0.14
N PRO A 249 1.28 -19.27 -0.31
CA PRO A 249 1.56 -18.48 -1.52
C PRO A 249 0.70 -18.87 -2.74
N LEU A 250 0.32 -20.14 -2.87
CA LEU A 250 -0.55 -20.60 -3.95
C LEU A 250 -1.96 -19.98 -3.93
N VAL A 251 -2.41 -19.49 -2.77
CA VAL A 251 -3.78 -19.02 -2.53
C VAL A 251 -3.90 -17.51 -2.67
N ARG A 252 -2.80 -16.77 -2.72
CA ARG A 252 -2.78 -15.30 -2.65
C ARG A 252 -1.78 -14.74 -3.65
N LEU A 253 -1.63 -13.41 -3.64
CA LEU A 253 -0.55 -12.75 -4.38
C LEU A 253 0.78 -13.10 -3.72
N ASP A 254 1.79 -13.36 -4.54
CA ASP A 254 3.13 -13.72 -4.09
C ASP A 254 4.22 -13.22 -5.07
N PRO A 255 5.46 -12.95 -4.61
CA PRO A 255 6.55 -12.58 -5.51
C PRO A 255 6.79 -13.56 -6.66
N SER A 256 6.51 -14.86 -6.49
CA SER A 256 6.73 -15.88 -7.52
C SER A 256 5.76 -15.83 -8.71
N ASP A 257 4.73 -14.97 -8.66
CA ASP A 257 3.69 -14.88 -9.70
C ASP A 257 4.15 -14.10 -10.94
N ALA A 258 5.22 -13.28 -10.85
CA ALA A 258 5.76 -12.52 -11.97
C ALA A 258 7.29 -12.32 -11.85
N ASP A 259 7.92 -11.73 -12.87
CA ASP A 259 9.32 -11.30 -12.77
C ASP A 259 9.51 -10.18 -11.75
N PHE A 260 8.51 -9.31 -11.61
CA PHE A 260 8.50 -8.28 -10.58
C PHE A 260 7.09 -8.02 -10.06
N VAL A 261 6.95 -7.94 -8.74
CA VAL A 261 5.67 -7.78 -8.05
C VAL A 261 5.81 -6.63 -7.08
N THR A 262 4.89 -5.69 -7.13
CA THR A 262 4.77 -4.57 -6.19
C THR A 262 3.40 -4.59 -5.55
N ALA A 263 3.29 -4.30 -4.26
CA ALA A 263 2.01 -4.08 -3.59
C ALA A 263 1.97 -2.70 -2.93
N ILE A 264 0.79 -2.06 -2.96
CA ILE A 264 0.54 -0.80 -2.27
C ILE A 264 -0.56 -1.08 -1.24
N HIS A 265 -0.26 -0.82 0.03
CA HIS A 265 -1.09 -1.14 1.19
C HIS A 265 -1.68 0.15 1.73
N THR A 266 -3.00 0.30 1.68
CA THR A 266 -3.67 1.55 2.07
C THR A 266 -4.66 1.39 3.20
N ASP A 267 -5.23 0.20 3.40
CA ASP A 267 -6.27 -0.07 4.40
C ASP A 267 -6.00 -1.35 5.23
N CYS A 268 -4.79 -1.46 5.77
CA CYS A 268 -4.32 -2.64 6.53
C CYS A 268 -4.61 -2.57 8.03
N SER A 269 -5.61 -1.79 8.45
CA SER A 269 -6.11 -1.83 9.82
C SER A 269 -6.74 -3.20 10.08
N PRO A 270 -6.76 -3.70 11.34
CA PRO A 270 -7.45 -4.96 11.64
C PRO A 270 -8.87 -4.98 11.10
N PHE A 271 -9.32 -6.12 10.57
CA PHE A 271 -10.68 -6.25 10.02
C PHE A 271 -11.78 -5.82 11.01
N ILE A 272 -11.60 -6.07 12.31
CA ILE A 272 -12.52 -5.63 13.38
C ILE A 272 -12.66 -4.10 13.49
N SER A 273 -11.67 -3.35 13.00
CA SER A 273 -11.67 -1.89 12.91
C SER A 273 -12.03 -1.37 11.51
N GLY A 274 -12.50 -2.25 10.62
CA GLY A 274 -13.01 -1.90 9.30
C GLY A 274 -12.00 -1.95 8.17
N GLY A 275 -10.75 -2.37 8.42
CA GLY A 275 -9.74 -2.49 7.37
C GLY A 275 -9.96 -3.72 6.49
N LEU A 276 -9.73 -3.56 5.19
CA LEU A 276 -9.98 -4.60 4.18
C LEU A 276 -8.72 -5.12 3.51
N GLY A 277 -7.61 -4.38 3.60
CA GLY A 277 -6.34 -4.70 2.96
C GLY A 277 -5.45 -5.61 3.80
N ILE A 278 -4.70 -6.50 3.15
CA ILE A 278 -3.78 -7.42 3.81
C ILE A 278 -2.58 -6.65 4.38
N SER A 279 -2.26 -6.84 5.66
CA SER A 279 -1.10 -6.19 6.30
C SER A 279 0.22 -6.93 6.05
N GLN A 280 0.14 -8.23 5.73
CA GLN A 280 1.32 -9.04 5.44
C GLN A 280 1.95 -8.60 4.11
N PRO A 281 3.29 -8.53 4.00
CA PRO A 281 3.96 -8.34 2.71
C PRO A 281 3.69 -9.50 1.75
N VAL A 282 3.35 -9.18 0.51
CA VAL A 282 2.98 -10.14 -0.55
C VAL A 282 3.74 -9.91 -1.86
N ALA A 283 4.69 -8.98 -1.89
CA ALA A 283 5.38 -8.54 -3.10
C ALA A 283 6.91 -8.51 -2.94
N HIS A 284 7.63 -8.22 -4.03
CA HIS A 284 9.06 -7.95 -3.95
C HIS A 284 9.32 -6.60 -3.28
N ILE A 285 8.41 -5.63 -3.49
CA ILE A 285 8.39 -4.35 -2.81
C ILE A 285 6.95 -4.04 -2.39
N ASP A 286 6.77 -3.84 -1.09
CA ASP A 286 5.49 -3.50 -0.46
C ASP A 286 5.57 -2.05 0.05
N PHE A 287 4.70 -1.18 -0.45
CA PHE A 287 4.61 0.23 -0.08
C PHE A 287 3.47 0.42 0.92
N PHE A 288 3.75 1.08 2.04
CA PHE A 288 2.77 1.41 3.08
C PHE A 288 2.63 2.93 3.23
N PRO A 289 2.05 3.64 2.24
CA PRO A 289 1.81 5.07 2.34
C PRO A 289 1.04 5.41 3.61
N ASN A 290 1.49 6.44 4.34
CA ASN A 290 0.88 6.86 5.61
C ASN A 290 0.77 5.72 6.65
N GLY A 291 1.75 4.80 6.65
CA GLY A 291 1.74 3.61 7.51
C GLY A 291 0.78 2.51 7.05
N GLY A 292 0.13 2.68 5.89
CA GLY A 292 -0.74 1.72 5.23
C GLY A 292 -2.08 1.45 5.91
N ARG A 293 -2.54 2.36 6.77
CA ARG A 293 -3.78 2.18 7.56
C ARG A 293 -4.79 3.31 7.33
N ASN A 294 -4.51 4.49 7.86
CA ASN A 294 -5.44 5.62 7.82
C ASN A 294 -4.92 6.64 6.80
N GLN A 295 -5.48 6.60 5.59
CA GLN A 295 -5.09 7.54 4.54
C GLN A 295 -5.71 8.92 4.80
N PRO A 296 -4.93 10.01 4.70
CA PRO A 296 -5.47 11.35 4.86
C PRO A 296 -6.62 11.64 3.87
N GLY A 297 -7.72 12.18 4.39
CA GLY A 297 -8.95 12.45 3.62
C GLY A 297 -9.97 11.30 3.62
N CYS A 298 -9.59 10.10 4.07
CA CYS A 298 -10.49 8.95 4.22
C CYS A 298 -11.12 8.90 5.62
N ASN A 299 -11.92 9.92 5.96
CA ASN A 299 -12.55 10.04 7.28
C ASN A 299 -13.97 9.46 7.33
N GLU A 300 -14.45 8.93 6.19
CA GLU A 300 -15.80 8.37 6.08
C GLU A 300 -15.77 6.84 6.14
N GLY A 301 -16.89 6.23 6.51
CA GLY A 301 -17.01 4.78 6.54
C GLY A 301 -16.82 4.16 5.16
N VAL A 302 -16.40 2.89 5.11
CA VAL A 302 -16.07 2.12 3.89
C VAL A 302 -17.07 2.34 2.75
N PHE A 303 -18.39 2.24 3.01
CA PHE A 303 -19.43 2.41 1.98
C PHE A 303 -19.49 3.82 1.40
N ASN A 304 -19.23 4.85 2.20
CA ASN A 304 -19.20 6.23 1.75
C ASN A 304 -17.91 6.51 0.95
N SER A 305 -16.76 6.01 1.40
CA SER A 305 -15.50 6.16 0.66
C SER A 305 -15.55 5.50 -0.73
N ILE A 306 -16.23 4.35 -0.87
CA ILE A 306 -16.43 3.67 -2.16
C ILE A 306 -17.32 4.49 -3.12
N THR A 307 -18.26 5.28 -2.59
CA THR A 307 -19.24 6.00 -3.42
C THR A 307 -18.84 7.43 -3.75
N LEU A 308 -18.03 8.08 -2.91
CA LEU A 308 -17.69 9.50 -3.06
C LEU A 308 -16.68 9.77 -4.18
N GLU A 309 -15.83 8.81 -4.54
CA GLU A 309 -14.79 8.90 -5.58
C GLU A 309 -13.96 10.22 -5.53
N LYS A 310 -13.88 10.87 -4.36
CA LYS A 310 -13.13 12.11 -4.16
C LYS A 310 -11.65 11.77 -4.22
N GLY A 311 -10.98 12.18 -5.29
CA GLY A 311 -9.54 11.98 -5.44
C GLY A 311 -8.78 12.65 -4.30
N SER A 312 -7.91 11.89 -3.64
CA SER A 312 -6.93 12.40 -2.68
C SER A 312 -5.55 12.25 -3.31
N PHE A 313 -5.06 13.29 -4.00
CA PHE A 313 -3.78 13.25 -4.70
C PHE A 313 -2.72 13.95 -3.86
N PHE A 314 -1.84 13.18 -3.23
CA PHE A 314 -0.70 13.70 -2.49
C PHE A 314 0.55 13.61 -3.37
N ARG A 315 1.11 14.75 -3.75
CA ARG A 315 2.44 14.83 -4.37
C ARG A 315 3.35 15.61 -3.44
N GLU A 316 3.99 14.89 -2.54
CA GLU A 316 4.90 15.44 -1.55
C GLU A 316 6.34 15.14 -1.94
N ALA A 317 7.24 16.05 -1.58
CA ALA A 317 8.67 15.84 -1.50
C ALA A 317 9.07 15.69 -0.02
N HIS A 318 10.15 14.96 0.24
CA HIS A 318 10.72 14.83 1.56
C HIS A 318 11.90 15.79 1.72
N TYR A 319 11.81 16.62 2.75
CA TYR A 319 12.86 17.55 3.13
C TYR A 319 13.55 17.06 4.40
N ARG A 320 14.86 16.80 4.33
CA ARG A 320 15.69 16.62 5.52
C ARG A 320 16.12 18.00 6.00
N VAL A 321 15.69 18.39 7.19
CA VAL A 321 15.96 19.69 7.79
C VAL A 321 16.82 19.50 9.03
N THR A 322 17.93 20.22 9.12
CA THR A 322 18.83 20.22 10.25
C THR A 322 18.98 21.65 10.79
N ILE A 323 18.58 21.87 12.04
CA ILE A 323 18.71 23.16 12.74
C ILE A 323 19.89 23.09 13.70
N ASN A 324 20.77 24.10 13.63
CA ASN A 324 21.82 24.34 14.61
C ASN A 324 21.37 25.46 15.55
N VAL A 325 21.12 25.15 16.81
CA VAL A 325 20.79 26.14 17.85
C VAL A 325 22.07 26.90 18.22
N SER A 326 21.98 28.22 18.32
CA SER A 326 23.13 29.12 18.51
C SER A 326 23.93 28.81 19.78
N LYS A 327 25.25 29.06 19.72
CA LYS A 327 26.16 29.07 20.89
C LYS A 327 26.64 30.48 21.27
N THR A 328 25.99 31.53 20.78
CA THR A 328 26.37 32.90 21.18
C THR A 328 26.15 33.12 22.67
N ASN A 329 26.86 34.10 23.24
CA ASN A 329 26.71 34.46 24.65
C ASN A 329 25.26 34.83 24.99
N GLU A 330 24.52 35.49 24.09
CA GLU A 330 23.08 35.76 24.35
C GLU A 330 22.28 34.47 24.45
N SER A 331 22.54 33.49 23.58
CA SER A 331 21.85 32.20 23.62
C SER A 331 22.19 31.40 24.88
N LEU A 332 23.46 31.38 25.28
CA LEU A 332 23.90 30.68 26.50
C LEU A 332 23.32 31.34 27.76
N ASN A 333 23.28 32.67 27.80
CA ASN A 333 22.71 33.42 28.92
C ASN A 333 21.18 33.31 29.00
N TYR A 334 20.49 33.23 27.85
CA TYR A 334 19.05 33.01 27.82
C TYR A 334 18.66 31.58 28.25
N GLY A 335 19.50 30.59 27.92
CA GLY A 335 19.23 29.18 28.18
C GLY A 335 18.37 28.53 27.10
N GLY A 336 17.89 27.31 27.36
CA GLY A 336 17.02 26.60 26.42
C GLY A 336 15.57 27.05 26.49
N GLU A 337 14.81 26.78 25.44
CA GLU A 337 13.39 27.16 25.33
C GLU A 337 12.53 26.01 24.81
N VAL A 338 11.26 25.98 25.22
CA VAL A 338 10.27 24.99 24.78
C VAL A 338 9.40 25.56 23.67
N GLY A 339 9.26 24.84 22.55
CA GLY A 339 8.44 25.26 21.41
C GLY A 339 8.62 24.35 20.20
N MET A 340 8.27 24.84 19.02
CA MET A 340 8.43 24.10 17.77
C MET A 340 9.05 24.99 16.70
N PHE A 341 9.95 24.41 15.92
CA PHE A 341 10.37 25.03 14.67
C PHE A 341 9.38 24.66 13.57
N VAL A 342 8.80 25.68 12.95
CA VAL A 342 7.91 25.55 11.80
C VAL A 342 8.57 26.26 10.63
N ILE A 343 8.60 25.62 9.46
CA ILE A 343 9.22 26.19 8.27
C ILE A 343 8.26 26.25 7.08
N ARG A 344 8.58 27.10 6.11
CA ARG A 344 8.13 26.99 4.72
C ARG A 344 9.34 26.97 3.80
N VAL A 345 9.35 26.03 2.86
CA VAL A 345 10.42 25.91 1.88
C VAL A 345 10.09 26.80 0.69
N ILE A 346 11.04 27.64 0.28
CA ILE A 346 10.87 28.60 -0.81
C ILE A 346 11.69 28.13 -2.01
N GLY A 347 11.01 27.87 -3.12
CA GLY A 347 11.59 27.54 -4.42
C GLY A 347 11.52 28.70 -5.42
N PRO A 348 11.82 28.44 -6.70
CA PRO A 348 11.87 29.47 -7.73
C PRO A 348 10.53 30.17 -7.92
N ASN A 349 10.58 31.44 -8.34
CA ASN A 349 9.43 32.31 -8.53
C ASN A 349 8.60 32.54 -7.24
N GLY A 350 9.21 32.33 -6.07
CA GLY A 350 8.54 32.52 -4.77
C GLY A 350 7.52 31.42 -4.43
N LYS A 351 7.56 30.27 -5.10
CA LYS A 351 6.70 29.13 -4.75
C LYS A 351 7.05 28.64 -3.36
N MET A 352 6.06 28.52 -2.48
CA MET A 352 6.24 28.07 -1.10
C MET A 352 5.46 26.80 -0.81
N THR A 353 5.96 26.01 0.14
CA THR A 353 5.17 24.93 0.77
C THR A 353 4.14 25.50 1.74
N GLU A 354 3.19 24.67 2.15
CA GLU A 354 2.48 24.86 3.42
C GLU A 354 3.44 24.89 4.63
N ARG A 355 2.90 25.20 5.83
CA ARG A 355 3.67 25.23 7.09
C ARG A 355 4.07 23.81 7.47
N LEU A 356 5.37 23.53 7.51
CA LEU A 356 5.93 22.23 7.87
C LEU A 356 6.49 22.29 9.30
N SER A 357 5.88 21.57 10.23
CA SER A 357 6.38 21.46 11.60
C SER A 357 7.48 20.40 11.70
N LEU A 358 8.60 20.72 12.33
CA LEU A 358 9.71 19.76 12.52
C LEU A 358 9.43 18.74 13.64
N SER A 359 8.37 18.96 14.43
CA SER A 359 7.92 18.04 15.47
C SER A 359 6.40 18.09 15.62
N GLU A 360 5.80 16.96 16.01
CA GLU A 360 4.35 16.87 16.29
C GLU A 360 3.95 17.65 17.56
N HIS A 361 4.88 17.76 18.51
CA HIS A 361 4.66 18.41 19.80
C HIS A 361 5.82 19.35 20.13
N SER A 362 5.59 20.30 21.04
CA SER A 362 6.63 21.19 21.55
C SER A 362 7.76 20.40 22.22
N LYS A 363 9.00 20.77 21.89
CA LYS A 363 10.23 20.17 22.43
C LYS A 363 11.08 21.25 23.09
N TYR A 364 11.94 20.84 24.03
CA TYR A 364 12.95 21.69 24.63
C TYR A 364 14.21 21.70 23.75
N TYR A 365 14.74 22.89 23.46
CA TYR A 365 15.93 23.07 22.63
C TYR A 365 17.00 23.80 23.42
N GLU A 366 18.15 23.15 23.60
CA GLU A 366 19.29 23.71 24.34
C GLU A 366 20.26 24.46 23.41
N PRO A 367 20.88 25.55 23.87
CA PRO A 367 21.93 26.25 23.13
C PRO A 367 23.02 25.29 22.63
N GLY A 368 23.41 25.43 21.37
CA GLY A 368 24.48 24.64 20.78
C GLY A 368 24.16 23.20 20.38
N THR A 369 22.90 22.79 20.52
CA THR A 369 22.45 21.48 20.05
C THR A 369 22.11 21.50 18.57
N ARG A 370 22.12 20.31 17.96
CA ARG A 370 21.77 20.09 16.56
C ARG A 370 20.57 19.15 16.49
N HIS A 371 19.54 19.54 15.74
CA HIS A 371 18.30 18.78 15.60
C HIS A 371 18.02 18.51 14.14
N THR A 372 17.68 17.27 13.80
CA THR A 372 17.37 16.87 12.41
C THR A 372 16.02 16.19 12.33
N ALA A 373 15.23 16.53 11.32
CA ALA A 373 13.95 15.91 11.01
C ALA A 373 13.83 15.66 9.50
N VAL A 374 13.05 14.65 9.10
CA VAL A 374 12.61 14.47 7.71
C VAL A 374 11.12 14.71 7.69
N ILE A 375 10.69 15.69 6.89
CA ILE A 375 9.29 16.12 6.83
C ILE A 375 8.80 16.10 5.38
N PRO A 376 7.61 15.54 5.11
CA PRO A 376 6.99 15.68 3.80
C PRO A 376 6.43 17.10 3.62
N GLY A 377 6.37 17.58 2.38
CA GLY A 377 5.76 18.86 2.03
C GLY A 377 5.67 19.06 0.52
N ASP A 378 5.06 20.16 0.08
CA ASP A 378 4.84 20.41 -1.35
C ASP A 378 6.15 20.42 -2.16
N VAL A 379 6.06 20.00 -3.42
CA VAL A 379 7.18 20.06 -4.35
C VAL A 379 7.41 21.51 -4.80
N VAL A 380 8.47 22.16 -4.31
CA VAL A 380 8.83 23.54 -4.74
C VAL A 380 9.96 23.61 -5.77
N GLY A 381 10.61 22.48 -6.09
CA GLY A 381 11.74 22.42 -7.01
C GLY A 381 13.07 22.69 -6.30
N LYS A 382 13.98 23.44 -6.93
CA LYS A 382 15.28 23.79 -6.35
C LYS A 382 15.07 24.75 -5.17
N VAL A 383 15.47 24.36 -3.96
CA VAL A 383 15.32 25.21 -2.78
C VAL A 383 16.23 26.44 -2.89
N GLU A 384 15.69 27.63 -2.63
CA GLU A 384 16.38 28.92 -2.69
C GLU A 384 16.49 29.58 -1.30
N ALA A 385 15.45 29.46 -0.48
CA ALA A 385 15.37 30.04 0.86
C ALA A 385 14.43 29.25 1.78
N VAL A 386 14.45 29.56 3.07
CA VAL A 386 13.53 28.97 4.06
C VAL A 386 12.95 30.07 4.93
N GLU A 387 11.62 30.16 5.02
CA GLU A 387 10.96 30.92 6.09
C GLU A 387 10.92 30.03 7.33
N ILE A 388 11.41 30.52 8.46
CA ILE A 388 11.37 29.82 9.75
C ILE A 388 10.57 30.64 10.76
N THR A 389 9.79 29.94 11.58
CA THR A 389 9.05 30.50 12.70
C THR A 389 9.33 29.67 13.95
N TRP A 390 9.59 30.34 15.07
CA TRP A 390 9.56 29.72 16.39
C TRP A 390 8.11 29.73 16.89
N ASP A 391 7.39 28.64 16.68
CA ASP A 391 5.99 28.51 17.09
C ASP A 391 5.94 28.20 18.58
N TYR A 392 5.28 29.08 19.32
CA TYR A 392 5.16 28.98 20.77
C TYR A 392 3.70 29.00 21.20
N GLN A 393 3.30 27.96 21.92
CA GLN A 393 1.99 27.85 22.53
C GLN A 393 2.14 27.57 24.03
N THR A 394 1.45 28.37 24.84
CA THR A 394 1.37 28.18 26.28
C THR A 394 0.55 26.93 26.60
N SER A 395 1.10 26.02 27.39
CA SER A 395 0.39 24.81 27.84
C SER A 395 0.04 24.91 29.31
N MET A 396 -1.23 24.72 29.64
CA MET A 396 -1.75 24.71 31.02
C MET A 396 -1.16 23.58 31.89
N PHE A 397 -0.49 22.59 31.29
CA PHE A 397 0.09 21.44 31.99
C PHE A 397 1.62 21.40 31.92
N ASN A 398 2.26 22.36 31.24
CA ASN A 398 3.72 22.47 31.19
C ASN A 398 4.17 23.83 31.74
N PRO A 399 4.57 23.91 33.03
CA PRO A 399 4.98 25.15 33.68
C PRO A 399 6.16 25.85 33.00
N LEU A 400 7.01 25.12 32.25
CA LEU A 400 8.12 25.70 31.49
C LEU A 400 7.64 26.62 30.36
N THR A 401 6.37 26.53 29.97
CA THR A 401 5.75 27.37 28.93
C THR A 401 5.04 28.61 29.48
N TRP A 402 5.12 28.89 30.78
CA TRP A 402 4.42 30.02 31.39
C TRP A 402 5.32 31.25 31.43
N ARG A 403 5.47 31.92 30.28
CA ARG A 403 6.29 33.13 30.13
C ARG A 403 5.41 34.39 30.29
N LEU A 404 5.17 34.81 31.54
CA LEU A 404 4.22 35.88 31.89
C LEU A 404 4.71 37.31 31.60
N LEU A 405 6.03 37.52 31.45
CA LEU A 405 6.63 38.87 31.37
C LEU A 405 7.50 39.10 30.14
N HIS A 406 7.81 38.06 29.36
CA HIS A 406 8.71 38.15 28.21
C HIS A 406 8.20 37.30 27.04
N LYS A 407 8.38 37.81 25.82
CA LYS A 407 8.14 37.02 24.59
C LYS A 407 9.21 35.92 24.48
N PRO A 408 8.83 34.64 24.36
CA PRO A 408 9.77 33.54 24.18
C PRO A 408 10.62 33.72 22.93
N LYS A 409 11.87 33.26 23.00
CA LYS A 409 12.84 33.38 21.91
C LYS A 409 13.62 32.09 21.74
N ALA A 410 13.99 31.79 20.51
CA ALA A 410 14.98 30.76 20.17
C ALA A 410 16.14 31.41 19.42
N TYR A 411 17.33 30.82 19.50
CA TYR A 411 18.49 31.32 18.78
C TYR A 411 19.00 30.26 17.82
N ILE A 412 19.21 30.62 16.56
CA ILE A 412 19.67 29.70 15.51
C ILE A 412 20.92 30.25 14.81
N ASP A 413 21.91 29.38 14.61
CA ASP A 413 23.09 29.72 13.82
C ASP A 413 22.81 29.54 12.33
N SER A 414 22.22 28.39 11.98
CA SER A 414 21.99 28.00 10.59
C SER A 414 20.92 26.92 10.51
N LEU A 415 20.29 26.83 9.35
CA LEU A 415 19.43 25.72 8.97
C LEU A 415 19.97 25.11 7.68
N THR A 416 20.23 23.80 7.68
CA THR A 416 20.54 23.04 6.46
C THR A 416 19.28 22.31 6.03
N ILE A 417 18.90 22.45 4.76
CA ILE A 417 17.76 21.76 4.19
C ILE A 417 18.18 21.02 2.92
N LYS A 418 17.79 19.75 2.83
CA LYS A 418 18.03 18.89 1.68
C LYS A 418 16.72 18.33 1.16
N SER A 419 16.42 18.56 -0.12
CA SER A 419 15.37 17.81 -0.82
C SER A 419 15.91 16.43 -1.19
N LEU A 420 15.23 15.37 -0.74
CA LEU A 420 15.67 13.99 -0.96
C LEU A 420 15.40 13.52 -2.40
N GLU A 421 14.33 14.01 -3.03
CA GLU A 421 13.96 13.67 -4.40
C GLU A 421 14.84 14.36 -5.44
N PHE A 422 15.18 15.63 -5.21
CA PHE A 422 15.99 16.41 -6.16
C PHE A 422 17.49 16.43 -5.81
N GLN A 423 17.87 15.82 -4.68
CA GLN A 423 19.25 15.77 -4.16
C GLN A 423 19.94 17.15 -4.06
N ASN A 424 19.14 18.21 -3.91
CA ASN A 424 19.57 19.58 -3.64
C ASN A 424 19.75 19.75 -2.13
N GLU A 425 20.85 20.37 -1.71
CA GLU A 425 21.10 20.76 -0.31
C GLU A 425 21.59 22.20 -0.26
N ILE A 426 21.04 22.99 0.65
CA ILE A 426 21.50 24.35 0.95
C ILE A 426 21.60 24.56 2.46
N THR A 427 22.52 25.41 2.88
CA THR A 427 22.56 25.96 4.24
C THR A 427 22.18 27.42 4.19
N VAL A 428 21.20 27.81 5.00
CA VAL A 428 20.65 29.15 5.08
C VAL A 428 20.81 29.71 6.49
N CYS A 429 21.03 31.02 6.58
CA CYS A 429 21.32 31.71 7.84
C CYS A 429 20.44 32.97 8.00
N PRO A 430 20.24 33.45 9.24
CA PRO A 430 19.50 34.68 9.49
C PRO A 430 20.32 35.92 9.09
N ALA A 431 19.63 37.00 8.67
CA ALA A 431 20.28 38.15 8.02
C ALA A 431 21.06 39.09 8.96
N SER A 432 20.66 39.20 10.23
CA SER A 432 21.29 40.16 11.16
C SER A 432 21.24 39.71 12.62
N SER A 433 20.12 39.15 13.06
CA SER A 433 19.97 38.59 14.40
C SER A 433 19.79 37.08 14.32
N LYS A 434 20.59 36.32 15.08
CA LYS A 434 20.40 34.87 15.27
C LYS A 434 19.12 34.54 16.06
N THR A 435 18.37 35.55 16.50
CA THR A 435 17.21 35.40 17.37
C THR A 435 15.93 35.25 16.55
N LEU A 436 15.18 34.20 16.81
CA LEU A 436 13.78 34.04 16.43
C LEU A 436 12.89 34.43 17.60
N VAL A 437 12.05 35.44 17.39
CA VAL A 437 11.02 35.81 18.36
C VAL A 437 9.80 34.93 18.12
N ALA A 438 9.15 34.50 19.20
CA ALA A 438 7.97 33.64 19.12
C ALA A 438 6.92 34.18 18.16
N ASN A 439 6.45 33.30 17.26
CA ASN A 439 5.40 33.53 16.27
C ASN A 439 5.71 34.64 15.25
N GLU A 440 6.97 35.08 15.15
CA GLU A 440 7.43 36.08 14.19
C GLU A 440 8.31 35.37 13.12
N PRO A 441 7.84 35.25 11.86
CA PRO A 441 8.57 34.55 10.81
C PRO A 441 9.82 35.32 10.37
N GLN A 442 10.87 34.59 10.01
CA GLN A 442 12.10 35.13 9.42
C GLN A 442 12.52 34.34 8.19
N ILE A 443 13.00 35.04 7.17
CA ILE A 443 13.51 34.40 5.95
C ILE A 443 15.02 34.18 6.09
N LEU A 444 15.44 32.93 6.03
CA LEU A 444 16.83 32.51 5.99
C LEU A 444 17.27 32.32 4.54
N LYS A 445 18.46 32.82 4.21
CA LYS A 445 19.04 32.72 2.87
C LYS A 445 20.50 32.28 2.93
N VAL A 446 20.99 31.74 1.81
CA VAL A 446 22.38 31.29 1.66
C VAL A 446 23.36 32.46 1.76
N GLU A 447 23.01 33.60 1.18
CA GLU A 447 23.82 34.83 1.19
C GLU A 447 24.14 35.33 2.61
N ASN A 448 23.21 35.15 3.54
CA ASN A 448 23.39 35.55 4.94
C ASN A 448 24.43 34.70 5.68
N CYS A 449 24.76 33.50 5.20
CA CYS A 449 25.75 32.65 5.85
C CYS A 449 27.18 33.17 5.69
N ARG A 450 27.46 33.94 4.64
CA ARG A 450 28.80 34.49 4.35
C ARG A 450 29.18 35.63 5.29
N TYR A 451 28.20 36.38 5.79
CA TYR A 451 28.46 37.49 6.74
C TYR A 451 28.88 37.01 8.13
N ILE A 452 28.60 35.76 8.50
CA ILE A 452 28.92 35.21 9.82
C ILE A 452 30.40 34.77 9.92
N SER A 453 31.07 34.45 8.81
CA SER A 453 32.51 34.14 8.82
C SER A 453 33.38 35.38 9.01
N ASP A 454 32.95 36.54 8.49
CA ASP A 454 33.75 37.77 8.53
C ASP A 454 33.63 38.51 9.88
N LEU A 455 32.52 38.34 10.60
CA LEU A 455 32.35 38.90 11.96
C LEU A 455 33.20 38.19 13.02
N ASN A 456 33.66 36.96 12.78
CA ASN A 456 34.57 36.24 13.68
C ASN A 456 36.04 36.65 13.51
N PHE A 457 36.38 37.46 12.49
CA PHE A 457 37.75 37.95 12.26
C PHE A 457 37.99 39.37 12.80
N VAL A 458 36.96 40.09 13.25
CA VAL A 458 37.07 41.46 13.79
C VAL A 458 36.78 41.46 15.29
N SER A 459 37.48 40.62 16.04
CA SER A 459 37.62 40.76 17.49
C SER A 459 38.84 39.97 17.98
N THR A 460 40.02 40.55 17.81
CA THR A 460 41.25 40.19 18.53
C THR A 460 41.81 41.42 19.20
#